data_AF-A0A8T3KYI9-F1
#
_entry.id   AF-A0A8T3KYI9-F1
#
_cell.length_a   1.000
_cell.length_b   1.000
_cell.length_c   1.000
_cell.angle_alpha   90.00
_cell.angle_beta   90.00
_cell.angle_gamma   90.00
#
_symmetry.space_group_name_H-M   'P 1'
#
loop_
_entity.id
_entity.type
_entity.pdbx_description
1 polymer ?
#
loop_
_entity_poly.entity_id
_entity_poly.type
_entity_poly.pdbx_seq_one_letter_code
_entity_poly.pdbx_strand_id
1 'polypeptide(L)'
;MQKPIINHAFGIRHYSFLMYGLWVFLTLCSVLWNLYSQPLTNNAAWILIGIHLAILLTGILVNYLFFHKVLFVFRVSKLAEQALKEERQFLNTILESISDGIVVCDKDGHLTLFNPAARTFLGSSELHIPVNECAVQYGLHSADGAHLLARDESPLYRTLQDGKVREQEVFGFLAAPHG
;
A
#
# COMPACT_ATOMS: atom_id res chain seq x y z
N MET A 1 2.67 4.90 11.44
CA MET A 1 3.30 3.77 12.18
C MET A 1 4.16 2.95 11.23
N GLN A 2 5.44 3.29 11.04
CA GLN A 2 6.33 2.67 10.02
C GLN A 2 7.70 2.23 10.62
N LYS A 3 7.72 1.92 11.93
CA LYS A 3 8.92 1.53 12.67
C LYS A 3 9.36 0.05 12.58
N PRO A 4 8.52 -0.98 12.30
CA PRO A 4 8.99 -2.36 12.43
C PRO A 4 9.84 -2.85 11.25
N ILE A 5 9.64 -2.32 10.03
CA ILE A 5 10.28 -2.84 8.80
C ILE A 5 11.75 -2.39 8.70
N ILE A 6 12.07 -1.19 9.20
CA ILE A 6 13.43 -0.63 9.17
C ILE A 6 14.38 -1.46 10.06
N ASN A 7 13.88 -1.95 11.20
CA ASN A 7 14.66 -2.80 12.10
C ASN A 7 14.99 -4.17 11.48
N HIS A 8 14.08 -4.73 10.69
CA HIS A 8 14.32 -6.00 9.99
C HIS A 8 15.39 -5.87 8.89
N ALA A 9 15.33 -4.79 8.11
CA ALA A 9 16.34 -4.51 7.08
C ALA A 9 17.73 -4.25 7.69
N PHE A 10 17.79 -3.56 8.84
CA PHE A 10 19.05 -3.30 9.55
C PHE A 10 19.64 -4.58 10.15
N GLY A 11 18.80 -5.46 10.71
CA GLY A 11 19.21 -6.77 11.21
C GLY A 11 19.81 -7.65 10.10
N ILE A 12 19.12 -7.79 8.96
CA ILE A 12 19.61 -8.58 7.82
C ILE A 12 20.96 -8.03 7.31
N ARG A 13 21.13 -6.70 7.29
CA ARG A 13 22.39 -6.05 6.91
C ARG A 13 23.53 -6.40 7.86
N HIS A 14 23.25 -6.40 9.17
CA HIS A 14 24.24 -6.67 10.20
C HIS A 14 24.68 -8.14 10.20
N TYR A 15 23.73 -9.08 10.10
CA TYR A 15 24.03 -10.51 10.01
C TYR A 15 24.79 -10.88 8.74
N SER A 16 24.39 -10.32 7.59
CA SER A 16 25.13 -10.53 6.34
C SER A 16 26.56 -10.04 6.47
N PHE A 17 26.80 -8.86 7.06
CA PHE A 17 28.15 -8.31 7.22
C PHE A 17 29.02 -9.15 8.17
N LEU A 18 28.46 -9.61 9.29
CA LEU A 18 29.17 -10.44 10.27
C LEU A 18 29.54 -11.81 9.69
N MET A 19 28.59 -12.48 9.03
CA MET A 19 28.82 -13.79 8.42
C MET A 19 29.88 -13.70 7.32
N TYR A 20 29.83 -12.61 6.54
CA TYR A 20 30.75 -12.37 5.44
C TYR A 20 32.16 -12.02 5.93
N GLY A 21 32.26 -11.17 6.96
CA GLY A 21 33.53 -10.84 7.61
C GLY A 21 34.20 -12.07 8.22
N LEU A 22 33.42 -12.94 8.87
CA LEU A 22 33.93 -14.22 9.41
C LEU A 22 34.48 -15.12 8.30
N TRP A 23 33.75 -15.24 7.18
CA TRP A 23 34.19 -16.04 6.05
C TRP A 23 35.49 -15.52 5.41
N VAL A 24 35.57 -14.20 5.17
CA VAL A 24 36.81 -13.56 4.67
C VAL A 24 37.97 -13.81 5.63
N PHE A 25 37.75 -13.65 6.94
CA PHE A 25 38.76 -13.91 7.97
C PHE A 25 39.27 -15.36 7.92
N LEU A 26 38.36 -16.34 7.85
CA LEU A 26 38.73 -17.76 7.74
C LEU A 26 39.54 -18.05 6.48
N THR A 27 39.17 -17.47 5.33
CA THR A 27 39.95 -17.63 4.09
C THR A 27 41.35 -17.02 4.19
N LEU A 28 41.48 -15.86 4.83
CA LEU A 28 42.76 -15.20 5.10
C LEU A 28 43.65 -16.03 6.02
N CYS A 29 43.11 -16.54 7.13
CA CYS A 29 43.85 -17.43 8.03
C CYS A 29 44.35 -18.69 7.32
N SER A 30 43.52 -19.30 6.45
CA SER A 30 43.90 -20.46 5.64
C SER A 30 45.06 -20.15 4.69
N VAL A 31 45.01 -19.00 3.99
CA VAL A 31 46.08 -18.57 3.08
C VAL A 31 47.38 -18.28 3.83
N LEU A 32 47.29 -17.62 4.99
CA LEU A 32 48.46 -17.32 5.83
C LEU A 32 49.11 -18.59 6.38
N TRP A 33 48.31 -19.55 6.82
CA TRP A 33 48.81 -20.86 7.25
C TRP A 33 49.51 -21.61 6.11
N ASN A 34 48.97 -21.54 4.90
CA ASN A 34 49.60 -22.12 3.70
C ASN A 34 50.97 -21.48 3.42
N LEU A 35 51.03 -20.15 3.47
CA LEU A 35 52.26 -19.38 3.21
C LEU A 35 53.35 -19.65 4.26
N TYR A 36 52.96 -19.96 5.50
CA TYR A 36 53.87 -20.33 6.58
C TYR A 36 54.36 -21.78 6.47
N SER A 37 53.49 -22.69 6.04
CA SER A 37 53.77 -24.14 6.06
C SER A 37 54.56 -24.64 4.86
N GLN A 38 54.50 -23.97 3.70
CA GLN A 38 55.16 -24.43 2.48
C GLN A 38 56.04 -23.35 1.82
N PRO A 39 57.20 -23.72 1.25
CA PRO A 39 58.03 -22.78 0.51
C PRO A 39 57.34 -22.32 -0.79
N LEU A 40 57.46 -21.03 -1.14
CA LEU A 40 56.82 -20.43 -2.33
C LEU A 40 57.26 -21.03 -3.68
N THR A 41 58.31 -21.84 -3.70
CA THR A 41 58.76 -22.59 -4.88
C THR A 41 57.88 -23.81 -5.18
N ASN A 42 56.95 -24.18 -4.28
CA ASN A 42 56.04 -25.30 -4.51
C ASN A 42 54.85 -24.88 -5.40
N ASN A 43 54.68 -25.56 -6.54
CA ASN A 43 53.54 -25.37 -7.43
C ASN A 43 52.18 -25.58 -6.73
N ALA A 44 52.11 -26.44 -5.71
CA ALA A 44 50.88 -26.68 -4.96
C ALA A 44 50.41 -25.45 -4.17
N ALA A 45 51.33 -24.60 -3.68
CA ALA A 45 50.99 -23.39 -2.94
C ALA A 45 50.23 -22.38 -3.82
N TRP A 46 50.67 -22.21 -5.08
CA TRP A 46 50.02 -21.32 -6.04
C TRP A 46 48.62 -21.78 -6.45
N ILE A 47 48.41 -23.10 -6.61
CA ILE A 47 47.09 -23.66 -6.92
C ILE A 47 46.10 -23.37 -5.79
N LEU A 48 46.52 -23.56 -4.53
CA LEU A 48 45.67 -23.32 -3.36
C LEU A 48 45.31 -21.83 -3.20
N ILE A 49 46.27 -20.93 -3.42
CA ILE A 49 46.01 -19.48 -3.43
C ILE A 49 44.98 -19.12 -4.52
N GLY A 50 45.11 -19.69 -5.72
CA GLY A 50 44.15 -19.50 -6.81
C GLY A 50 42.73 -19.96 -6.44
N ILE A 51 42.60 -21.12 -5.79
CA ILE A 51 41.31 -21.63 -5.30
C ILE A 51 40.71 -20.68 -4.26
N HIS A 52 41.50 -20.22 -3.28
CA HIS A 52 41.03 -19.27 -2.28
C HIS A 52 40.57 -17.94 -2.90
N LEU A 53 41.29 -17.45 -3.91
CA LEU A 53 40.96 -16.21 -4.61
C LEU A 53 39.66 -16.36 -5.42
N ALA A 54 39.47 -17.50 -6.10
CA ALA A 54 38.23 -17.82 -6.81
C ALA A 54 37.03 -17.93 -5.85
N ILE A 55 37.21 -18.59 -4.70
CA ILE A 55 36.21 -18.68 -3.64
C ILE A 55 35.83 -17.27 -3.16
N LEU A 56 36.83 -16.44 -2.84
CA LEU A 56 36.65 -15.06 -2.37
C LEU A 56 35.87 -14.21 -3.37
N LEU A 57 36.25 -14.25 -4.66
CA LEU A 57 35.55 -13.53 -5.73
C LEU A 57 34.09 -13.99 -5.89
N THR A 58 33.86 -15.31 -5.84
CA THR A 58 32.50 -15.89 -5.95
C THR A 58 31.63 -15.40 -4.82
N GLY A 59 32.16 -15.40 -3.60
CA GLY A 59 31.47 -14.81 -2.46
C GLY A 59 31.12 -13.35 -2.74
N ILE A 60 32.07 -12.54 -3.26
CA ILE A 60 31.88 -11.07 -3.37
C ILE A 60 30.74 -10.79 -4.32
N LEU A 61 30.71 -11.54 -5.43
CA LEU A 61 29.63 -11.50 -6.40
C LEU A 61 28.29 -11.84 -5.77
N VAL A 62 28.19 -12.96 -5.03
CA VAL A 62 26.93 -13.38 -4.37
C VAL A 62 26.44 -12.30 -3.40
N ASN A 63 27.34 -11.74 -2.59
CA ASN A 63 26.99 -10.69 -1.64
C ASN A 63 26.52 -9.41 -2.36
N TYR A 64 27.24 -8.98 -3.40
CA TYR A 64 26.84 -7.84 -4.21
C TYR A 64 25.44 -8.02 -4.80
N LEU A 65 25.16 -9.19 -5.39
CA LEU A 65 23.86 -9.51 -5.98
C LEU A 65 22.74 -9.54 -4.92
N PHE A 66 23.01 -10.11 -3.75
CA PHE A 66 22.07 -10.12 -2.63
C PHE A 66 21.71 -8.70 -2.19
N PHE A 67 22.71 -7.86 -1.91
CA PHE A 67 22.51 -6.47 -1.52
C PHE A 67 21.74 -5.67 -2.58
N HIS A 68 22.09 -5.85 -3.86
CA HIS A 68 21.42 -5.16 -4.94
C HIS A 68 19.94 -5.55 -5.04
N LYS A 69 19.61 -6.84 -4.92
CA LYS A 69 18.21 -7.32 -4.92
C LYS A 69 17.42 -6.77 -3.73
N VAL A 70 17.99 -6.78 -2.52
CA VAL A 70 17.32 -6.25 -1.32
C VAL A 70 17.02 -4.75 -1.48
N LEU A 71 18.00 -3.97 -1.96
CA LEU A 71 17.82 -2.54 -2.21
C LEU A 71 16.78 -2.28 -3.30
N PHE A 72 16.79 -3.08 -4.37
CA PHE A 72 15.80 -2.98 -5.45
C PHE A 72 14.37 -3.21 -4.93
N VAL A 73 14.13 -4.30 -4.21
CA VAL A 73 12.81 -4.61 -3.63
C VAL A 73 12.33 -3.49 -2.71
N PHE A 74 13.23 -2.96 -1.88
CA PHE A 74 12.90 -1.86 -0.98
C PHE A 74 12.51 -0.59 -1.73
N ARG A 75 13.25 -0.23 -2.79
CA ARG A 75 12.94 0.93 -3.64
C ARG A 75 11.59 0.77 -4.34
N VAL A 76 11.33 -0.39 -4.94
CA VAL A 76 10.07 -0.68 -5.64
C VAL A 76 8.88 -0.58 -4.69
N SER A 77 8.98 -1.18 -3.49
CA SER A 77 7.93 -1.09 -2.47
C SER A 77 7.66 0.37 -2.07
N LYS A 78 8.72 1.16 -1.84
CA LYS A 78 8.59 2.58 -1.50
C LYS A 78 7.94 3.42 -2.59
N LEU A 79 8.31 3.20 -3.85
CA LEU A 79 7.72 3.91 -4.98
C LEU A 79 6.24 3.54 -5.15
N ALA A 80 5.88 2.26 -4.97
CA ALA A 80 4.50 1.82 -5.02
C ALA A 80 3.65 2.41 -3.87
N GLU A 81 4.18 2.44 -2.64
CA GLU A 81 3.55 3.12 -1.50
C GLU A 81 3.29 4.61 -1.79
N GLN A 82 4.28 5.28 -2.37
CA GLN A 82 4.18 6.71 -2.67
C GLN A 82 3.17 6.99 -3.80
N ALA A 83 3.21 6.21 -4.88
CA ALA A 83 2.25 6.35 -5.98
C ALA A 83 0.80 6.15 -5.50
N LEU A 84 0.55 5.12 -4.68
CA LEU A 84 -0.77 4.89 -4.08
C LEU A 84 -1.19 6.03 -3.16
N LYS A 85 -0.26 6.62 -2.42
CA LYS A 85 -0.54 7.77 -1.56
C LYS A 85 -0.88 9.01 -2.38
N GLU A 86 -0.14 9.29 -3.44
CA GLU A 86 -0.37 10.42 -4.34
C GLU A 86 -1.72 10.29 -5.04
N GLU A 87 -2.06 9.09 -5.55
CA GLU A 87 -3.37 8.81 -6.15
C GLU A 87 -4.52 9.02 -5.15
N ARG A 88 -4.39 8.47 -3.93
CA ARG A 88 -5.39 8.70 -2.88
C ARG A 88 -5.53 10.16 -2.51
N GLN A 89 -4.41 10.88 -2.40
CA GLN A 89 -4.42 12.29 -2.06
C GLN A 89 -5.05 13.12 -3.18
N PHE A 90 -4.78 12.78 -4.43
CA PHE A 90 -5.42 13.39 -5.60
C PHE A 90 -6.93 13.14 -5.62
N LEU A 91 -7.37 11.88 -5.45
CA LEU A 91 -8.80 11.54 -5.35
C LEU A 91 -9.49 12.28 -4.20
N ASN A 92 -8.86 12.32 -3.02
CA ASN A 92 -9.39 13.07 -1.89
C ASN A 92 -9.49 14.57 -2.19
N THR A 93 -8.48 15.15 -2.85
CA THR A 93 -8.47 16.57 -3.22
C THR A 93 -9.58 16.89 -4.24
N ILE A 94 -9.83 15.99 -5.19
CA ILE A 94 -10.96 16.11 -6.12
C ILE A 94 -12.27 16.07 -5.35
N LEU A 95 -12.49 15.05 -4.51
CA LEU A 95 -13.72 14.92 -3.73
C LEU A 95 -13.93 16.12 -2.79
N GLU A 96 -12.85 16.67 -2.24
CA GLU A 96 -12.89 17.86 -1.37
C GLU A 96 -13.18 19.17 -2.12
N SER A 97 -12.82 19.26 -3.40
CA SER A 97 -13.02 20.49 -4.19
C SER A 97 -14.33 20.51 -4.99
N ILE A 98 -14.96 19.36 -5.21
CA ILE A 98 -16.28 19.28 -5.87
C ILE A 98 -17.36 19.87 -4.96
N SER A 99 -18.11 20.83 -5.51
CA SER A 99 -19.24 21.48 -4.83
C SER A 99 -20.51 20.63 -4.84
N ASP A 100 -20.59 19.62 -5.72
CA ASP A 100 -21.68 18.66 -5.76
C ASP A 100 -21.52 17.59 -4.67
N GLY A 101 -22.64 17.18 -4.08
CA GLY A 101 -22.65 16.14 -3.06
C GLY A 101 -22.42 14.76 -3.68
N ILE A 102 -21.33 14.10 -3.30
CA ILE A 102 -21.02 12.73 -3.71
C ILE A 102 -21.18 11.79 -2.51
N VAL A 103 -22.01 10.77 -2.70
CA VAL A 103 -22.24 9.69 -1.74
C VAL A 103 -21.96 8.35 -2.43
N VAL A 104 -21.24 7.46 -1.76
CA VAL A 104 -20.90 6.12 -2.29
C VAL A 104 -21.37 5.06 -1.31
N CYS A 105 -21.85 3.92 -1.83
CA CYS A 105 -22.15 2.73 -1.03
C CYS A 105 -21.27 1.54 -1.42
N ASP A 106 -21.08 0.60 -0.50
CA ASP A 106 -20.50 -0.70 -0.81
C ASP A 106 -21.54 -1.66 -1.43
N LYS A 107 -21.07 -2.86 -1.79
CA LYS A 107 -21.88 -3.95 -2.35
C LYS A 107 -22.94 -4.51 -1.39
N ASP A 108 -22.76 -4.29 -0.09
CA ASP A 108 -23.66 -4.77 0.96
C ASP A 108 -24.74 -3.70 1.27
N GLY A 109 -24.62 -2.53 0.65
CA GLY A 109 -25.58 -1.44 0.74
C GLY A 109 -25.33 -0.53 1.93
N HIS A 110 -24.10 -0.42 2.42
CA HIS A 110 -23.73 0.57 3.43
C HIS A 110 -23.08 1.80 2.78
N LEU A 111 -23.47 3.01 3.19
CA LEU A 111 -22.85 4.24 2.70
C LEU A 111 -21.42 4.36 3.22
N THR A 112 -20.42 4.33 2.34
CA THR A 112 -18.99 4.27 2.72
C THR A 112 -18.25 5.59 2.54
N LEU A 113 -18.79 6.53 1.76
CA LEU A 113 -18.15 7.82 1.53
C LEU A 113 -19.20 8.93 1.39
N PHE A 114 -18.92 10.04 2.06
CA PHE A 114 -19.56 11.33 1.84
C PHE A 114 -18.46 12.38 1.62
N ASN A 115 -18.48 13.07 0.48
CA ASN A 115 -17.59 14.20 0.29
C ASN A 115 -18.02 15.40 1.17
N PRO A 116 -17.17 16.45 1.32
CA PRO A 116 -17.53 17.60 2.16
C PRO A 116 -18.85 18.26 1.75
N ALA A 117 -19.10 18.45 0.45
CA ALA A 117 -20.33 19.03 -0.04
C ALA A 117 -21.57 18.21 0.38
N ALA A 118 -21.53 16.88 0.24
CA ALA A 118 -22.61 16.01 0.69
C ALA A 118 -22.86 16.11 2.19
N ARG A 119 -21.81 16.23 3.02
CA ARG A 119 -21.96 16.44 4.47
C ARG A 119 -22.61 17.78 4.79
N THR A 120 -22.26 18.83 4.05
CA THR A 120 -22.87 20.16 4.22
C THR A 120 -24.35 20.15 3.82
N PHE A 121 -24.69 19.50 2.72
CA PHE A 121 -26.09 19.40 2.29
C PHE A 121 -26.90 18.54 3.25
N LEU A 122 -26.44 17.33 3.56
CA LEU A 122 -27.21 16.33 4.28
C LEU A 122 -27.18 16.49 5.82
N GLY A 123 -26.45 17.47 6.34
CA GLY A 123 -26.45 17.89 7.76
C GLY A 123 -25.90 16.86 8.76
N SER A 124 -25.65 15.62 8.35
CA SER A 124 -25.16 14.54 9.20
C SER A 124 -24.23 13.61 8.42
N SER A 125 -23.09 13.26 9.02
CA SER A 125 -22.06 12.40 8.45
C SER A 125 -22.14 10.96 8.96
N GLU A 126 -23.34 10.44 9.20
CA GLU A 126 -23.49 9.05 9.64
C GLU A 126 -23.14 8.10 8.48
N LEU A 127 -21.88 7.66 8.47
CA LEU A 127 -21.29 6.71 7.52
C LEU A 127 -21.81 5.27 7.67
N HIS A 128 -22.92 5.06 8.39
CA HIS A 128 -23.46 3.72 8.65
C HIS A 128 -24.97 3.60 8.43
N ILE A 129 -25.53 4.51 7.62
CA ILE A 129 -26.91 4.39 7.18
C ILE A 129 -26.96 3.34 6.06
N PRO A 130 -27.78 2.29 6.18
CA PRO A 130 -27.97 1.36 5.10
C PRO A 130 -28.81 2.02 3.98
N VAL A 131 -28.48 1.71 2.72
CA VAL A 131 -29.05 2.35 1.51
C VAL A 131 -30.58 2.18 1.44
N ASN A 132 -31.13 1.14 2.06
CA ASN A 132 -32.57 0.91 2.16
C ASN A 132 -33.32 2.00 2.95
N GLU A 133 -32.63 2.66 3.90
CA GLU A 133 -33.20 3.66 4.81
C GLU A 133 -32.77 5.09 4.44
N CYS A 134 -31.74 5.22 3.60
CA CYS A 134 -31.20 6.48 3.09
C CYS A 134 -32.28 7.42 2.51
N ALA A 135 -33.20 6.91 1.69
CA ALA A 135 -34.26 7.74 1.09
C ALA A 135 -35.21 8.34 2.14
N VAL A 136 -35.54 7.57 3.18
CA VAL A 136 -36.41 8.02 4.28
C VAL A 136 -35.66 9.00 5.19
N GLN A 137 -34.44 8.67 5.58
CA GLN A 137 -33.64 9.46 6.51
C GLN A 137 -33.26 10.84 5.96
N TYR A 138 -32.97 10.93 4.65
CA TYR A 138 -32.66 12.20 4.00
C TYR A 138 -33.88 12.86 3.34
N GLY A 139 -35.09 12.32 3.54
CA GLY A 139 -36.32 12.91 3.03
C GLY A 139 -36.35 13.06 1.51
N LEU A 140 -35.87 12.05 0.78
CA LEU A 140 -35.79 12.07 -0.68
C LEU A 140 -37.17 11.78 -1.29
N HIS A 141 -37.68 12.72 -2.07
CA HIS A 141 -38.95 12.65 -2.78
C HIS A 141 -38.72 12.43 -4.29
N SER A 142 -39.77 11.98 -4.97
CA SER A 142 -39.81 11.88 -6.43
C SER A 142 -39.51 13.21 -7.14
N ALA A 143 -39.18 13.15 -8.43
CA ALA A 143 -38.85 14.34 -9.25
C ALA A 143 -39.98 15.37 -9.34
N ASP A 144 -41.23 14.97 -9.10
CA ASP A 144 -42.38 15.87 -9.02
C ASP A 144 -42.64 16.41 -7.61
N GLY A 145 -41.87 15.95 -6.61
CA GLY A 145 -42.02 16.30 -5.20
C GLY A 145 -43.29 15.73 -4.54
N ALA A 146 -44.02 14.83 -5.22
CA ALA A 146 -45.34 14.40 -4.80
C ALA A 146 -45.32 13.43 -3.60
N HIS A 147 -44.33 12.55 -3.53
CA HIS A 147 -44.24 11.56 -2.46
C HIS A 147 -42.79 11.22 -2.10
N LEU A 148 -42.62 10.69 -0.88
CA LEU A 148 -41.33 10.19 -0.39
C LEU A 148 -40.98 8.89 -1.14
N LEU A 149 -39.76 8.79 -1.66
CA LEU A 149 -39.31 7.62 -2.41
C LEU A 149 -39.34 6.37 -1.54
N ALA A 150 -40.04 5.34 -2.03
CA ALA A 150 -39.95 4.01 -1.44
C ALA A 150 -38.56 3.40 -1.68
N ARG A 151 -38.20 2.37 -0.88
CA ARG A 151 -36.91 1.68 -0.99
C ARG A 151 -36.62 1.19 -2.41
N ASP A 152 -37.61 0.61 -3.06
CA ASP A 152 -37.55 0.05 -4.40
C ASP A 152 -37.65 1.10 -5.52
N GLU A 153 -37.97 2.35 -5.18
CA GLU A 153 -37.95 3.49 -6.10
C GLU A 153 -36.62 4.24 -6.05
N SER A 154 -35.86 4.12 -4.95
CA SER A 154 -34.55 4.74 -4.78
C SER A 154 -33.57 4.33 -5.89
N PRO A 155 -33.04 5.28 -6.68
CA PRO A 155 -32.13 4.96 -7.78
C PRO A 155 -30.85 4.26 -7.30
N LEU A 156 -30.34 4.63 -6.11
CA LEU A 156 -29.16 4.01 -5.51
C LEU A 156 -29.44 2.55 -5.11
N TYR A 157 -30.58 2.29 -4.46
CA TYR A 157 -30.94 0.93 -4.04
C TYR A 157 -31.20 0.01 -5.23
N ARG A 158 -31.89 0.50 -6.27
CA ARG A 158 -32.15 -0.28 -7.49
C ARG A 158 -30.85 -0.61 -8.23
N THR A 159 -29.94 0.35 -8.32
CA THR A 159 -28.62 0.15 -8.93
C THR A 159 -27.80 -0.89 -8.17
N LEU A 160 -27.89 -0.92 -6.83
CA LEU A 160 -27.24 -1.95 -6.02
C LEU A 160 -27.77 -3.37 -6.31
N GLN A 161 -29.06 -3.49 -6.62
CA GLN A 161 -29.70 -4.79 -6.89
C GLN A 161 -29.36 -5.35 -8.28
N ASP A 162 -29.35 -4.50 -9.31
CA ASP A 162 -29.23 -4.96 -10.71
C ASP A 162 -27.99 -4.46 -11.47
N GLY A 163 -27.15 -3.64 -10.82
CA GLY A 163 -25.91 -3.11 -11.37
C GLY A 163 -26.08 -2.04 -12.46
N LYS A 164 -27.30 -1.56 -12.72
CA LYS A 164 -27.56 -0.58 -13.81
C LYS A 164 -27.60 0.85 -13.27
N VAL A 165 -26.71 1.70 -13.77
CA VAL A 165 -26.70 3.13 -13.39
C VAL A 165 -27.96 3.82 -13.92
N ARG A 166 -28.52 4.72 -13.12
CA ARG A 166 -29.73 5.48 -13.42
C ARG A 166 -29.50 6.95 -13.13
N GLU A 167 -29.71 7.79 -14.15
CA GLU A 167 -29.81 9.23 -13.98
C GLU A 167 -31.26 9.55 -13.62
N GLN A 168 -31.50 9.98 -12.38
CA GLN A 168 -32.83 10.30 -11.88
C GLN A 168 -32.74 11.50 -10.95
N GLU A 169 -33.54 12.53 -11.24
CA GLU A 169 -33.70 13.68 -10.35
C GLU A 169 -34.60 13.30 -9.18
N VAL A 170 -34.20 13.71 -7.98
CA VAL A 170 -34.92 13.48 -6.73
C VAL A 170 -34.86 14.75 -5.89
N PHE A 171 -35.93 15.08 -5.18
CA PHE A 171 -36.00 16.27 -4.33
C PHE A 171 -35.74 15.91 -2.87
N GLY A 172 -34.64 16.39 -2.31
CA GLY A 172 -34.37 16.29 -0.87
C GLY A 172 -34.76 17.58 -0.16
N PHE A 173 -35.60 17.49 0.86
CA PHE A 173 -35.79 18.61 1.80
C PHE A 173 -34.68 18.53 2.84
N LEU A 174 -33.71 19.43 2.77
CA LEU A 174 -32.72 19.58 3.83
C LEU A 174 -33.46 20.01 5.10
N ALA A 175 -33.60 19.11 6.07
CA ALA A 175 -34.06 19.48 7.39
C ALA A 175 -33.09 20.55 7.90
N ALA A 176 -33.62 21.75 8.20
CA ALA A 176 -32.81 22.87 8.68
C ALA A 176 -31.92 22.39 9.83
N PRO A 177 -30.64 22.81 9.89
CA PRO A 177 -29.74 22.40 10.95
C PRO A 177 -30.40 22.74 12.29
N HIS A 178 -30.59 21.71 13.12
CA HIS A 178 -30.98 21.92 14.51
C HIS A 178 -29.93 22.84 15.14
N GLY A 179 -30.32 24.09 15.38
CA GLY A 179 -29.54 25.07 16.13
C GLY A 179 -29.44 24.72 17.60
#